data_AF-A0A6H5JHJ7-F1
#
_entry.id   AF-A0A6H5JHJ7-F1
#
_cell.length_a   1.000
_cell.length_b   1.000
_cell.length_c   1.000
_cell.angle_alpha   90.00
_cell.angle_beta   90.00
_cell.angle_gamma   90.00
#
_symmetry.space_group_name_H-M   'P 1'
#
loop_
_entity.id
_entity.type
_entity.pdbx_description
1 polymer ?
#
loop_
_entity_poly.entity_id
_entity_poly.type
_entity_poly.pdbx_seq_one_letter_code
_entity_poly.pdbx_strand_id
1 'polypeptide(L)'
;MYKDNMSARAAQQLRREITSMKALEHPNVLRLKDVHESLTYVKKNGLEKEVVILVLELAVGGELFDFMMYTGAFPEVIARTYFCQRMPQCPRDRRT
;
A
#
# COMPACT_ATOMS: atom_id res chain seq x y z
N MET A 1 -6.59 24.77 18.29
CA MET A 1 -7.30 24.47 17.03
C MET A 1 -6.25 24.27 15.94
N TYR A 2 -5.86 23.02 15.66
CA TYR A 2 -4.81 22.69 14.70
C TYR A 2 -5.44 22.56 13.31
N LYS A 3 -5.53 23.66 12.56
CA LYS A 3 -5.92 23.64 11.15
C LYS A 3 -4.71 23.19 10.33
N ASP A 4 -4.49 21.88 10.24
CA ASP A 4 -3.73 21.32 9.12
C ASP A 4 -4.64 21.38 7.90
N ASN A 5 -4.76 22.56 7.31
CA ASN A 5 -5.51 22.75 6.09
C ASN A 5 -4.69 22.11 4.96
N MET A 6 -5.01 20.86 4.61
CA MET A 6 -4.46 20.22 3.42
C MET A 6 -4.58 21.21 2.26
N SER A 7 -3.45 21.57 1.64
CA SER A 7 -3.46 22.46 0.48
C SER A 7 -4.44 21.92 -0.56
N ALA A 8 -5.26 22.79 -1.15
CA ALA A 8 -6.26 22.37 -2.14
C ALA A 8 -5.65 21.53 -3.28
N ARG A 9 -4.37 21.78 -3.61
CA ARG A 9 -3.60 20.97 -4.58
C ARG A 9 -3.33 19.56 -4.08
N ALA A 10 -2.91 19.41 -2.83
CA ALA A 10 -2.64 18.12 -2.22
C ALA A 10 -3.92 17.27 -2.09
N ALA A 11 -5.04 17.90 -1.73
CA ALA A 11 -6.35 17.24 -1.72
C ALA A 11 -6.76 16.75 -3.13
N GLN A 12 -6.49 17.54 -4.17
CA GLN A 12 -6.76 17.14 -5.54
C GLN A 12 -5.87 15.98 -6.01
N GLN A 13 -4.59 15.98 -5.66
CA GLN A 13 -3.67 14.88 -5.97
C GLN A 13 -4.10 13.59 -5.28
N LEU A 14 -4.43 13.66 -3.99
CA LEU A 14 -4.93 12.53 -3.22
C LEU A 14 -6.17 11.90 -3.86
N ARG A 15 -7.16 12.71 -4.26
CA ARG A 15 -8.38 12.21 -4.93
C ARG A 15 -8.08 11.50 -6.25
N ARG A 16 -7.12 12.01 -7.02
CA ARG A 16 -6.68 11.36 -8.26
C ARG A 16 -6.04 10.01 -7.98
N GLU A 17 -5.16 9.94 -6.98
CA GLU A 17 -4.52 8.68 -6.57
C GLU A 17 -5.53 7.65 -6.06
N ILE A 18 -6.47 8.06 -5.21
CA ILE A 18 -7.56 7.18 -4.73
C ILE A 18 -8.37 6.63 -5.89
N THR A 19 -8.69 7.48 -6.89
CA THR A 19 -9.46 7.04 -8.06
C THR A 19 -8.69 5.98 -8.86
N SER A 20 -7.40 6.20 -9.09
CA SER A 20 -6.53 5.23 -9.77
C SER A 20 -6.42 3.92 -8.99
N MET A 21 -6.27 3.98 -7.67
CA MET A 21 -6.18 2.79 -6.80
C MET A 21 -7.49 2.01 -6.74
N LYS A 22 -8.65 2.69 -6.72
CA LYS A 22 -9.96 2.03 -6.74
C LYS A 22 -10.22 1.29 -8.05
N ALA A 23 -9.66 1.77 -9.16
CA ALA A 23 -9.80 1.14 -10.47
C ALA A 23 -8.85 -0.04 -10.70
N LEU A 24 -7.88 -0.27 -9.80
CA LEU A 24 -6.87 -1.29 -9.95
C LEU A 24 -7.31 -2.61 -9.30
N GLU A 25 -7.44 -3.66 -10.11
CA GLU A 25 -7.69 -5.03 -9.64
C GLU A 25 -6.62 -5.96 -10.22
N HIS A 26 -5.68 -6.38 -9.38
CA HIS A 26 -4.56 -7.23 -9.78
C HIS A 26 -4.11 -8.13 -8.63
N PRO A 27 -3.82 -9.43 -8.87
CA PRO A 27 -3.47 -10.38 -7.81
C PRO A 27 -2.22 -10.00 -6.99
N ASN A 28 -1.32 -9.21 -7.57
CA ASN A 28 -0.07 -8.79 -6.91
C ASN A 28 -0.11 -7.34 -6.38
N VAL A 29 -1.28 -6.70 -6.33
CA VAL A 29 -1.44 -5.33 -5.81
C VAL A 29 -2.56 -5.31 -4.77
N LEU A 30 -2.29 -4.68 -3.61
CA LEU A 30 -3.28 -4.56 -2.55
C LEU A 30 -4.49 -3.74 -3.01
N ARG A 31 -5.67 -4.30 -2.80
CA ARG A 31 -6.93 -3.62 -3.14
C ARG A 31 -7.27 -2.57 -2.10
N LEU A 32 -7.65 -1.39 -2.58
CA LEU A 32 -8.28 -0.35 -1.77
C LEU A 32 -9.77 -0.64 -1.63
N LYS A 33 -10.22 -0.96 -0.41
CA LYS A 33 -11.61 -1.29 -0.10
C LYS A 33 -12.45 -0.04 0.14
N ASP A 34 -11.94 0.89 0.95
CA ASP A 34 -12.67 2.12 1.28
C ASP A 34 -11.72 3.28 1.62
N VAL A 35 -12.23 4.50 1.57
CA VAL A 35 -11.51 5.73 1.92
C VAL A 35 -12.42 6.71 2.65
N HIS A 36 -11.93 7.25 3.77
CA HIS A 36 -12.59 8.31 4.49
C HIS A 36 -11.70 9.56 4.51
N GLU A 37 -12.15 10.66 3.88
CA GLU A 37 -11.32 11.87 3.71
C GLU A 37 -11.35 12.82 4.93
N SER A 38 -12.34 12.72 5.82
CA SER A 38 -12.59 13.72 6.86
C SER A 38 -13.05 13.08 8.16
N LEU A 39 -12.22 12.20 8.73
CA LEU A 39 -12.47 11.63 10.05
C LEU A 39 -11.60 12.31 11.10
N THR A 40 -12.22 12.66 12.23
CA THR A 40 -11.52 13.20 13.39
C THR A 40 -10.91 12.05 14.20
N TYR A 41 -9.59 11.97 14.23
CA TYR A 41 -8.84 11.04 15.05
C TYR A 41 -8.43 11.69 16.37
N VAL A 42 -8.84 11.09 17.49
CA VAL A 42 -8.47 11.53 18.84
C VAL A 42 -7.16 10.84 19.25
N LYS A 43 -6.11 11.62 19.46
CA LYS A 43 -4.84 11.12 19.98
C LYS A 43 -4.94 10.79 21.47
N LYS A 44 -4.03 9.95 21.98
CA LYS A 44 -3.94 9.57 23.41
C LYS A 44 -3.81 10.76 24.38
N ASN A 45 -3.38 11.92 23.89
CA ASN A 45 -3.25 13.16 24.67
C ASN A 45 -4.50 14.06 24.60
N GLY A 46 -5.62 13.56 24.06
CA GLY A 46 -6.88 14.30 23.94
C GLY A 46 -6.94 15.28 22.76
N LEU A 47 -5.90 15.35 21.92
CA LEU A 47 -5.91 16.22 20.74
C LEU A 47 -6.65 15.57 19.57
N GLU A 48 -7.61 16.29 19.02
CA GLU A 48 -8.32 15.94 17.79
C GLU A 48 -7.54 16.38 16.56
N LYS A 49 -7.44 15.50 15.56
CA LYS A 49 -6.85 15.79 14.26
C LYS A 49 -7.70 15.20 13.14
N GLU A 50 -8.01 16.01 12.13
CA GLU A 50 -8.58 15.50 10.88
C GLU A 50 -7.54 14.66 10.13
N VAL A 51 -7.94 13.44 9.77
CA VAL A 51 -7.09 12.49 9.05
C VAL A 51 -7.87 11.83 7.92
N VAL A 52 -7.12 11.38 6.93
CA VAL A 52 -7.62 10.50 5.87
C VAL A 52 -7.35 9.07 6.29
N ILE A 53 -8.37 8.22 6.23
CA ILE A 53 -8.27 6.79 6.54
C ILE A 53 -8.40 6.00 5.23
N LEU A 54 -7.43 5.12 4.98
CA LEU A 54 -7.43 4.20 3.84
C LEU A 54 -7.68 2.78 4.37
N VAL A 55 -8.73 2.14 3.87
CA VAL A 55 -9.06 0.76 4.20
C VAL A 55 -8.53 -0.13 3.09
N LEU A 56 -7.48 -0.89 3.38
CA LEU A 56 -6.81 -1.79 2.44
C LEU A 56 -7.14 -3.26 2.73
N GLU A 57 -6.87 -4.12 1.76
CA GLU A 57 -6.81 -5.56 1.99
C GLU A 57 -5.73 -5.94 3.02
N LEU A 58 -6.04 -6.90 3.91
CA LEU A 58 -5.12 -7.36 4.94
C LEU A 58 -4.16 -8.41 4.37
N ALA A 59 -2.88 -8.05 4.24
CA ALA A 59 -1.81 -9.00 3.96
C ALA A 59 -1.26 -9.60 5.26
N VAL A 60 -1.69 -10.81 5.61
CA VAL A 60 -1.27 -11.52 6.84
C VAL A 60 0.19 -11.99 6.81
N GLY A 61 0.81 -12.03 5.64
CA GLY A 61 2.16 -12.55 5.42
C GLY A 61 3.30 -11.64 5.88
N GLY A 62 3.01 -10.42 6.34
CA GLY A 62 4.05 -9.45 6.71
C GLY A 62 4.80 -8.87 5.50
N GLU A 63 5.98 -8.30 5.75
CA GLU A 63 6.77 -7.62 4.72
C GLU A 63 7.91 -8.49 4.18
N LEU A 64 8.17 -8.40 2.87
CA LEU A 64 9.27 -9.14 2.23
C LEU A 64 10.65 -8.82 2.84
N PHE A 65 10.84 -7.58 3.31
CA PHE A 65 12.09 -7.15 3.93
C PHE A 65 12.35 -7.82 5.28
N ASP A 66 11.31 -8.10 6.06
CA ASP A 66 11.44 -8.83 7.32
C ASP A 66 12.01 -10.22 7.06
N PHE A 67 11.49 -10.93 6.06
CA PHE A 67 12.01 -12.24 5.68
C PHE A 67 13.49 -12.17 5.26
N MET A 68 13.89 -11.17 4.46
CA MET A 68 15.29 -11.01 4.08
C MET A 68 16.20 -10.69 5.28
N MET A 69 15.73 -9.93 6.27
CA MET A 69 16.50 -9.67 7.48
C MET A 69 16.80 -10.96 8.27
N TYR A 70 15.83 -11.87 8.37
CA TYR A 70 16.01 -13.11 9.13
C TYR A 70 16.69 -14.24 8.34
N THR A 71 16.47 -14.33 7.02
CA THR A 71 17.01 -15.42 6.19
C THR A 71 18.23 -15.04 5.37
N GLY A 72 18.58 -13.75 5.30
CA GLY A 72 19.61 -13.24 4.40
C GLY A 72 19.12 -13.19 2.94
N ALA A 73 20.03 -13.42 1.99
CA ALA A 73 19.71 -13.38 0.57
C ALA A 73 18.84 -14.57 0.14
N PHE A 74 17.80 -14.31 -0.66
CA PHE A 74 17.00 -15.38 -1.24
C PHE A 74 17.75 -16.14 -2.34
N PRO A 75 17.52 -17.45 -2.48
CA PRO A 75 17.91 -18.20 -3.66
C PRO A 75 17.36 -17.56 -4.93
N GLU A 76 18.12 -17.66 -6.02
CA GLU A 76 17.80 -17.01 -7.30
C GLU A 76 16.37 -17.31 -7.79
N VAL A 77 15.91 -18.55 -7.62
CA VAL A 77 14.56 -18.99 -8.03
C VAL A 77 13.46 -18.22 -7.28
N ILE A 78 13.64 -18.03 -5.96
CA ILE A 78 12.67 -17.33 -5.12
C ILE A 78 12.72 -15.83 -5.42
N ALA A 79 13.93 -15.27 -5.50
CA ALA A 79 14.13 -13.87 -5.87
C ALA A 79 13.47 -13.55 -7.22
N ARG A 80 13.75 -14.36 -8.26
CA ARG A 80 13.16 -14.23 -9.60
C ARG A 80 11.64 -14.26 -9.54
N THR A 81 11.06 -15.19 -8.79
CA THR A 81 9.60 -15.28 -8.63
C THR A 81 8.99 -13.98 -8.09
N TYR A 82 9.55 -13.42 -7.01
CA TYR A 82 9.07 -12.14 -6.45
C TYR A 82 9.30 -10.95 -7.40
N PHE A 83 10.41 -10.93 -8.14
CA PHE A 83 10.63 -9.91 -9.17
C PHE A 83 9.61 -10.04 -10.31
N CYS A 84 9.33 -11.26 -10.75
CA CYS A 84 8.34 -11.52 -11.80
C CYS A 84 6.91 -11.15 -11.36
N GLN A 85 6.56 -11.22 -10.08
CA GLN A 85 5.27 -10.75 -9.60
C GLN A 85 5.09 -9.24 -9.80
N ARG A 86 6.18 -8.47 -9.69
CA ARG A 86 6.17 -7.00 -9.81
C ARG A 86 6.35 -6.53 -11.26
N MET A 87 7.01 -7.33 -12.08
CA MET A 87 7.34 -6.98 -13.46
C MET A 87 6.45 -7.75 -14.45
N PRO A 88 5.64 -7.06 -15.29
CA PRO A 88 4.70 -7.73 -16.20
C PRO A 88 5.35 -8.56 -17.32
N GLN A 89 6.67 -8.46 -17.54
CA GLN A 89 7.38 -9.13 -18.64
C GLN A 89 8.54 -10.02 -18.17
N CYS A 90 8.35 -10.73 -17.07
CA CYS A 90 9.35 -11.68 -16.60
C CYS A 90 9.09 -13.06 -17.24
N PRO A 91 10.06 -13.68 -17.93
CA PRO A 91 9.89 -15.03 -18.46
C PRO A 91 9.68 -15.98 -17.29
N ARG A 92 8.46 -16.52 -17.14
CA ARG A 92 8.23 -17.63 -16.19
C ARG A 92 9.04 -18.80 -16.72
N ASP A 93 10.04 -19.24 -15.95
CA ASP A 93 10.83 -20.43 -16.28
C ASP A 93 9.87 -21.61 -16.41
N ARG A 94 9.56 -22.00 -17.65
CA ARG A 94 8.86 -23.25 -17.96
C ARG A 94 9.87 -24.38 -17.84
N ARG A 95 10.28 -24.71 -16.62
CA ARG A 95 10.99 -25.95 -16.33
C ARG A 95 10.31 -26.70 -15.20
N THR A 96 9.16 -27.25 -15.56
CA THR A 96 8.69 -28.61 -15.25
C THR A 96 7.89 -29.09 -16.45
#